data_AF-A0A178FK35-F1
#
_entry.id   AF-A0A178FK35-F1
#
_cell.length_a   1.000
_cell.length_b   1.000
_cell.length_c   1.000
_cell.angle_alpha   90.00
_cell.angle_beta   90.00
_cell.angle_gamma   90.00
#
_symmetry.space_group_name_H-M   'P 1'
#
loop_
_entity.id
_entity.type
_entity.pdbx_description
1 polymer ?
#
loop_
_entity_poly.entity_id
_entity_poly.type
_entity_poly.pdbx_seq_one_letter_code
_entity_poly.pdbx_strand_id
1 'polypeptide(L)'
;MSASPAPQNGSGQQQQQGTDQIHFKFCRECSNLLYPKEDRATNSLVFACRTCHVAEPATSYCVFQNKLHSQVGDTAGVTQDIGNDPTVGLPLCLLCGELISCDSCGDFAEYMAWNRPSQQKQS
;
A
#
# COMPACT_ATOMS: atom_id res chain seq x y z
N MET A 1 2.22 -14.56 18.07
CA MET A 1 3.08 -14.28 16.90
C MET A 1 2.21 -13.64 15.83
N SER A 2 2.26 -12.32 15.73
CA SER A 2 1.35 -11.54 14.88
C SER A 2 2.02 -11.29 13.53
N ALA A 3 1.48 -11.87 12.46
CA ALA A 3 1.95 -11.64 11.10
C ALA A 3 1.38 -10.30 10.58
N SER A 4 2.24 -9.47 10.01
CA SER A 4 1.85 -8.24 9.33
C SER A 4 1.09 -8.56 8.03
N PRO A 5 0.06 -7.77 7.64
CA PRO A 5 -0.68 -8.03 6.41
C PRO A 5 0.17 -7.65 5.18
N ALA A 6 0.11 -8.50 4.15
CA ALA A 6 0.68 -8.25 2.83
C ALA A 6 -0.27 -7.38 1.98
N PRO A 7 0.24 -6.56 1.04
CA PRO A 7 -0.62 -5.77 0.17
C PRO A 7 -1.36 -6.66 -0.84
N GLN A 8 -2.67 -6.46 -0.98
CA GLN A 8 -3.49 -7.10 -2.02
C GLN A 8 -3.51 -6.23 -3.28
N ASN A 9 -3.09 -6.80 -4.40
CA ASN A 9 -3.15 -6.17 -5.73
C ASN A 9 -4.61 -6.12 -6.24
N GLY A 10 -5.18 -4.92 -6.33
CA GLY A 10 -6.38 -4.64 -7.12
C GLY A 10 -6.03 -4.38 -8.58
N SER A 11 -6.78 -4.99 -9.49
CA SER A 11 -6.61 -4.87 -10.95
C SER A 11 -7.17 -3.55 -11.47
N GLY A 12 -6.31 -2.63 -11.90
CA GLY A 12 -6.71 -1.40 -12.60
C GLY A 12 -5.52 -0.52 -12.98
N GLN A 13 -5.24 -0.45 -14.29
CA GLN A 13 -4.30 0.43 -15.00
C GLN A 13 -2.81 0.38 -14.60
N GLN A 14 -2.03 -0.34 -15.43
CA GLN A 14 -0.57 -0.31 -15.48
C GLN A 14 -0.07 1.06 -15.95
N GLN A 15 0.07 2.01 -15.04
CA GLN A 15 1.14 3.00 -15.17
C GLN A 15 2.41 2.39 -14.60
N GLN A 16 3.52 2.56 -15.32
CA GLN A 16 4.82 1.96 -15.06
C GLN A 16 5.38 2.36 -13.67
N GLN A 17 4.86 1.76 -12.60
CA GLN A 17 5.41 1.79 -11.25
C GLN A 17 6.27 0.54 -11.04
N GLY A 18 7.21 0.31 -11.95
CA GLY A 18 8.18 -0.77 -11.84
C GLY A 18 9.57 -0.16 -11.89
N THR A 19 10.18 0.10 -10.73
CA THR A 19 11.65 0.21 -10.46
C THR A 19 12.00 1.11 -9.26
N ASP A 20 11.07 1.94 -8.78
CA ASP A 20 11.43 3.13 -8.00
C ASP A 20 11.01 3.08 -6.52
N GLN A 21 10.86 1.88 -5.95
CA GLN A 21 10.68 1.70 -4.52
C GLN A 21 11.97 1.19 -3.91
N ILE A 22 12.59 2.01 -3.07
CA ILE A 22 13.80 1.62 -2.34
C ILE A 22 13.37 0.70 -1.21
N HIS A 23 13.84 -0.55 -1.25
CA HIS A 23 13.59 -1.53 -0.20
C HIS A 23 14.74 -1.54 0.81
N PHE A 24 14.43 -1.24 2.07
CA PHE A 24 15.36 -1.43 3.17
C PHE A 24 15.57 -2.94 3.42
N LYS A 25 16.84 -3.35 3.55
CA LYS A 25 17.21 -4.74 3.83
C LYS A 25 17.61 -4.89 5.30
N PHE A 26 17.30 -6.05 5.86
CA PHE A 26 17.66 -6.42 7.22
C PHE A 26 18.65 -7.59 7.20
N CYS A 27 19.60 -7.56 8.12
CA CYS A 27 20.61 -8.59 8.27
C CYS A 27 19.98 -9.91 8.72
N ARG A 28 20.34 -11.02 8.07
CA ARG A 28 19.79 -12.35 8.40
C ARG A 28 20.25 -12.91 9.76
N GLU A 29 21.36 -12.42 10.31
CA GLU A 29 21.93 -12.94 11.55
C GLU A 29 21.41 -12.22 12.81
N CYS A 30 21.32 -10.89 12.75
CA CYS A 30 21.00 -10.06 13.91
C CYS A 30 19.80 -9.12 13.70
N SER A 31 19.11 -9.23 12.55
CA SER A 31 17.92 -8.44 12.21
C SER A 31 18.12 -6.92 12.25
N ASN A 32 19.37 -6.44 12.29
CA ASN A 32 19.69 -5.02 12.19
C ASN A 32 19.60 -4.51 10.75
N LEU A 33 19.42 -3.20 10.59
CA LEU A 33 19.39 -2.55 9.28
C LEU A 33 20.73 -2.70 8.55
N LEU A 34 20.69 -3.10 7.28
CA LEU A 34 21.87 -3.11 6.41
C LEU A 34 22.10 -1.74 5.78
N TYR A 35 23.37 -1.33 5.71
CA TYR A 35 23.78 -0.03 5.20
C TYR A 35 24.52 -0.17 3.85
N PRO A 36 24.26 0.73 2.89
CA PRO A 36 25.01 0.79 1.63
C PRO A 36 26.51 0.98 1.90
N LYS A 37 27.35 0.19 1.22
CA LYS A 37 28.81 0.22 1.28
C LYS A 37 29.38 -0.17 -0.09
N GLU A 38 30.46 0.47 -0.50
CA GLU A 38 31.21 0.10 -1.70
C GLU A 38 32.19 -1.05 -1.39
N ASP A 39 32.18 -2.11 -2.21
CA ASP A 39 33.29 -3.05 -2.29
C ASP A 39 34.33 -2.56 -3.30
N ARG A 40 35.47 -2.06 -2.81
CA ARG A 40 36.54 -1.46 -3.62
C ARG A 40 37.29 -2.47 -4.50
N ALA A 41 37.22 -3.76 -4.20
CA ALA A 41 37.89 -4.78 -5.01
C ALA A 41 37.14 -5.01 -6.33
N THR A 42 35.80 -4.96 -6.27
CA THR A 42 34.92 -5.21 -7.41
C THR A 42 34.27 -3.94 -7.97
N ASN A 43 34.44 -2.81 -7.28
CA ASN A 43 33.73 -1.54 -7.54
C ASN A 43 32.21 -1.72 -7.60
N SER A 44 31.67 -2.53 -6.68
CA SER A 44 30.24 -2.86 -6.63
C SER A 44 29.57 -2.39 -5.35
N LEU A 45 28.26 -2.15 -5.41
CA LEU A 45 27.45 -1.77 -4.25
C LEU A 45 27.05 -3.01 -3.46
N VAL A 46 27.38 -3.01 -2.17
CA VAL A 46 26.96 -4.03 -1.20
C VAL A 46 26.20 -3.38 -0.05
N PHE A 47 25.38 -4.17 0.64
CA PHE A 47 24.66 -3.78 1.85
C PHE A 47 25.25 -4.55 3.03
N ALA A 48 25.86 -3.82 3.97
CA ALA A 48 26.61 -4.39 5.09
C ALA A 48 25.98 -4.05 6.45
N CYS A 49 25.98 -5.02 7.35
CA CYS A 49 25.57 -4.81 8.74
C CYS A 49 26.70 -4.13 9.52
N ARG A 50 26.38 -3.11 10.32
CA ARG A 50 27.37 -2.44 11.20
C ARG A 50 27.75 -3.27 12.42
N THR A 51 26.92 -4.24 12.80
CA THR A 51 27.09 -5.01 14.05
C THR A 51 27.90 -6.29 13.81
N CYS A 52 27.47 -7.13 12.87
CA CYS A 52 28.13 -8.41 12.59
C CYS A 52 29.03 -8.41 11.34
N HIS A 53 29.09 -7.30 10.60
CA HIS A 53 29.96 -7.12 9.42
C HIS A 53 29.64 -8.01 8.20
N VAL A 54 28.56 -8.78 8.24
CA VAL A 54 28.04 -9.49 7.06
C VAL A 54 27.62 -8.49 5.98
N ALA A 55 27.98 -8.80 4.74
CA ALA A 55 27.64 -8.01 3.56
C ALA A 55 26.92 -8.88 2.51
N GLU A 56 25.92 -8.29 1.86
CA GLU A 56 25.16 -8.90 0.76
C GLU A 56 25.19 -7.98 -0.47
N PRO A 57 25.19 -8.52 -1.70
CA PRO A 57 25.18 -7.70 -2.91
C PRO A 57 23.86 -6.91 -3.06
N ALA A 58 23.96 -5.70 -3.63
CA ALA A 58 22.80 -4.88 -3.92
C ALA A 58 21.98 -5.45 -5.09
N THR A 59 20.65 -5.38 -4.96
CA THR A 59 19.69 -5.75 -6.02
C THR A 59 19.28 -4.54 -6.86
N SER A 60 19.42 -3.34 -6.31
CA SER A 60 19.22 -2.05 -6.98
C SER A 60 20.34 -1.10 -6.55
N TYR A 61 20.73 -0.21 -7.47
CA TYR A 61 21.75 0.81 -7.21
C TYR A 61 21.18 2.11 -6.62
N CYS A 62 19.84 2.24 -6.59
CA CYS A 62 19.18 3.40 -5.99
C CYS A 62 19.22 3.28 -4.46
N VAL A 63 20.07 4.09 -3.82
CA VAL A 63 20.27 4.08 -2.35
C VAL A 63 19.33 5.04 -1.63
N PHE A 64 18.99 6.17 -2.28
CA PHE A 64 18.13 7.20 -1.71
C PHE A 64 17.33 7.88 -2.82
N GLN A 65 16.07 8.17 -2.53
CA GLN A 65 15.19 8.90 -3.40
C GLN A 65 14.30 9.79 -2.55
N ASN A 66 14.27 11.07 -2.88
CA ASN A 66 13.35 12.03 -2.29
C ASN A 66 12.20 12.31 -3.26
N LYS A 67 11.01 11.80 -2.99
CA LYS A 67 9.80 12.06 -3.79
C LYS A 67 9.04 13.25 -3.19
N LEU A 68 9.21 14.43 -3.79
CA LEU A 68 8.58 15.67 -3.33
C LEU A 68 7.06 15.66 -3.43
N HIS A 69 6.53 14.90 -4.39
CA HIS A 69 5.10 14.72 -4.57
C HIS A 69 4.84 13.22 -4.71
N SER A 70 4.25 12.64 -3.66
CA SER A 70 3.94 11.20 -3.60
C SER A 70 2.43 11.02 -3.55
N GLN A 71 1.85 10.41 -4.58
CA GLN A 71 0.43 10.00 -4.59
C GLN A 71 0.12 8.87 -3.57
N VAL A 72 1.15 8.37 -2.88
CA VAL A 72 1.08 7.28 -1.89
C VAL A 72 0.16 7.64 -0.71
N GLY A 73 -0.09 8.93 -0.47
CA GLY A 73 -0.99 9.41 0.57
C GLY A 73 -2.48 9.32 0.24
N ASP A 74 -2.86 9.25 -1.03
CA ASP A 74 -4.27 9.41 -1.44
C ASP A 74 -5.11 8.15 -1.16
N THR A 75 -4.47 7.01 -0.93
CA THR A 75 -5.12 5.72 -0.60
C THR A 75 -4.63 5.16 0.75
N ALA A 76 -3.89 5.94 1.52
CA ALA A 76 -3.40 5.51 2.84
C ALA A 76 -4.58 5.42 3.81
N GLY A 77 -4.89 4.20 4.27
CA GLY A 77 -5.99 3.96 5.22
C GLY A 77 -7.30 3.48 4.60
N VAL A 78 -7.30 2.98 3.35
CA VAL A 78 -8.43 2.18 2.85
C VAL A 78 -8.50 0.88 3.66
N THR A 79 -9.30 0.92 4.71
CA THR A 79 -9.67 -0.24 5.52
C THR A 79 -11.01 -0.78 5.01
N GLN A 80 -11.25 -2.07 5.18
CA GLN A 80 -12.52 -2.68 4.79
C GLN A 80 -13.71 -2.09 5.57
N ASP A 81 -13.45 -1.51 6.75
CA ASP A 81 -14.46 -1.03 7.68
C ASP A 81 -14.82 0.45 7.50
N ILE A 82 -14.26 1.15 6.51
CA ILE A 82 -14.53 2.59 6.30
C ILE A 82 -16.02 2.87 6.05
N GLY A 83 -16.75 1.91 5.47
CA GLY A 83 -18.19 2.03 5.22
C GLY A 83 -19.05 2.01 6.48
N ASN A 84 -18.50 1.58 7.62
CA ASN A 84 -19.19 1.58 8.91
C ASN A 84 -19.01 2.88 9.69
N ASP A 85 -18.14 3.78 9.23
CA ASP A 85 -17.88 5.06 9.89
C ASP A 85 -18.94 6.10 9.45
N PRO A 86 -19.85 6.51 10.34
CA PRO A 86 -20.89 7.48 10.00
C PRO A 86 -20.34 8.89 9.70
N THR A 87 -19.05 9.14 9.96
CA THR A 87 -18.40 10.44 9.71
C THR A 87 -17.84 10.58 8.29
N VAL A 88 -17.71 9.48 7.53
CA VAL A 88 -17.13 9.47 6.17
C VAL A 88 -18.03 10.13 5.11
N GLY A 89 -19.26 10.51 5.48
CA GLY A 89 -20.19 11.22 4.60
C GLY A 89 -20.80 10.31 3.52
N LEU A 90 -21.89 10.78 2.91
CA LEU A 90 -22.51 10.05 1.81
C LEU A 90 -21.67 10.17 0.54
N PRO A 91 -21.66 9.15 -0.35
CA PRO A 91 -20.91 9.17 -1.60
C PRO A 91 -21.59 10.06 -2.64
N LEU A 92 -21.70 11.36 -2.36
CA LEU A 92 -22.34 12.37 -3.19
C LEU A 92 -21.28 13.34 -3.74
N CYS A 93 -21.39 13.68 -5.02
CA CYS A 93 -20.59 14.74 -5.60
C CYS A 93 -21.07 16.11 -5.07
N LEU A 94 -20.21 16.83 -4.37
CA LEU A 94 -20.55 18.15 -3.82
C LEU A 94 -20.72 19.25 -4.88
N LEU A 95 -20.31 18.98 -6.13
CA LEU A 95 -20.38 19.97 -7.21
C LEU A 95 -21.70 19.89 -7.99
N CYS A 96 -22.21 18.68 -8.25
CA CYS A 96 -23.44 18.46 -9.02
C CYS A 96 -24.58 17.80 -8.23
N GLY A 97 -24.31 17.25 -7.05
CA GLY A 97 -25.31 16.56 -6.22
C GLY A 97 -25.67 15.15 -6.70
N GLU A 98 -24.94 14.59 -7.67
CA GLU A 98 -25.14 13.22 -8.14
C GLU A 98 -24.39 12.21 -7.28
N LEU A 99 -24.90 10.97 -7.25
CA LEU A 99 -24.30 9.87 -6.50
C LEU A 99 -23.04 9.37 -7.22
N ILE A 100 -21.95 9.21 -6.47
CA ILE A 100 -20.70 8.67 -7.00
C ILE A 100 -20.87 7.15 -7.12
N SER A 101 -20.79 6.64 -8.35
CA SER A 101 -20.86 5.20 -8.64
C SER A 101 -19.46 4.60 -8.81
N CYS A 102 -19.38 3.30 -8.55
CA CYS A 102 -18.15 2.53 -8.65
C CYS A 102 -18.02 1.98 -10.07
N ASP A 103 -16.94 2.32 -10.78
CA ASP A 103 -16.74 1.89 -12.17
C ASP A 103 -16.67 0.36 -12.33
N SER A 104 -16.22 -0.37 -11.30
CA SER A 104 -16.14 -1.84 -11.32
C SER A 104 -17.41 -2.56 -10.86
N CYS A 105 -18.24 -1.90 -10.05
CA CYS A 105 -19.35 -2.54 -9.34
C CYS A 105 -20.73 -1.91 -9.61
N GLY A 106 -20.78 -0.81 -10.36
CA GLY A 106 -22.02 -0.18 -10.80
C GLY A 106 -22.68 0.67 -9.71
N ASP A 107 -24.00 0.81 -9.83
CA ASP A 107 -24.79 1.80 -9.10
C ASP A 107 -25.09 1.37 -7.65
N PHE A 108 -25.00 2.31 -6.71
CA PHE A 108 -25.21 2.08 -5.27
C PHE A 108 -26.63 1.56 -4.94
N ALA A 109 -27.59 1.79 -5.85
CA ALA A 109 -28.96 1.33 -5.76
C ALA A 109 -29.08 -0.20 -5.66
N GLU A 110 -28.16 -0.95 -6.28
CA GLU A 110 -28.17 -2.42 -6.21
C GLU A 110 -27.65 -2.90 -4.85
N TYR A 111 -26.60 -2.26 -4.30
CA TYR A 111 -26.05 -2.58 -2.98
C TYR A 111 -27.05 -2.37 -1.82
N MET A 112 -27.78 -1.25 -1.83
CA MET A 112 -28.84 -0.99 -0.84
C MET A 112 -30.07 -1.90 -1.01
N ALA A 113 -30.30 -2.46 -2.20
CA ALA A 113 -31.36 -3.43 -2.41
C ALA A 113 -31.05 -4.79 -1.75
N TRP A 114 -29.78 -5.21 -1.71
CA TRP A 114 -29.33 -6.45 -1.07
C TRP A 114 -29.16 -6.34 0.46
N ASN A 115 -28.79 -5.16 0.99
CA ASN A 115 -28.60 -4.94 2.43
C ASN A 115 -29.83 -4.41 3.17
N ARG A 116 -31.01 -4.47 2.55
CA ARG A 116 -32.26 -4.16 3.25
C ARG A 116 -32.47 -5.21 4.35
N PRO A 117 -32.42 -4.87 5.66
CA PRO A 117 -32.79 -5.82 6.68
C PRO A 117 -34.22 -6.27 6.35
N SER A 118 -34.37 -7.57 6.12
CA SER A 118 -35.67 -8.20 6.00
C SER A 118 -36.42 -7.85 7.27
N GLN A 119 -37.37 -6.92 7.17
CA GLN A 119 -38.31 -6.64 8.24
C GLN A 119 -38.90 -7.97 8.65
N GLN A 120 -38.46 -8.49 9.80
CA GLN A 120 -39.03 -9.66 10.43
C GLN A 120 -40.49 -9.31 10.66
N LYS A 121 -41.34 -9.88 9.83
CA LYS A 121 -42.79 -9.93 10.02
C LYS A 121 -43.02 -10.84 11.23
N GLN A 122 -42.87 -10.29 12.44
CA GLN A 122 -43.44 -10.90 13.65
C GLN A 122 -44.96 -10.79 13.53
N SER A 123 -45.59 -11.95 13.39
CA SER A 123 -47.02 -12.16 13.59
C SER A 123 -47.22 -12.94 14.87
#